data_AF-A0A967BN40-F1
#
_entry.id   AF-A0A967BN40-F1
#
_cell.length_a   1.000
_cell.length_b   1.000
_cell.length_c   1.000
_cell.angle_alpha   90.00
_cell.angle_beta   90.00
_cell.angle_gamma   90.00
#
_symmetry.space_group_name_H-M   'P 1'
#
loop_
_entity.id
_entity.type
_entity.pdbx_description
1 polymer ?
#
loop_
_entity_poly.entity_id
_entity_poly.type
_entity_poly.pdbx_seq_one_letter_code
_entity_poly.pdbx_strand_id
1 'polypeptide(L)'
;MSVGRLKYLFFFTKPYLLSSLEPIDQFISSSNSGETAWFTISTAKNIIPNGKLLKTTEELITYNPDVIFTPANIVPSHWPGLKVKIFHGLGEEKKGHYRLNGLFEWSF
;
A
#
# COMPACT_ATOMS: atom_id res chain seq x y z
N MET A 1 -8.10 -11.27 24.55
CA MET A 1 -7.30 -11.86 23.46
C MET A 1 -6.30 -10.80 23.03
N SER A 2 -5.00 -11.04 23.18
CA SER A 2 -3.98 -10.16 22.61
C SER A 2 -4.08 -10.32 21.09
N VAL A 3 -4.61 -9.31 20.39
CA VAL A 3 -4.49 -9.28 18.93
C VAL A 3 -3.00 -9.12 18.67
N GLY A 4 -2.38 -10.12 18.05
CA GLY A 4 -0.97 -10.05 17.67
C GLY A 4 -0.70 -8.76 16.89
N ARG A 5 0.48 -8.18 17.08
CA ARG A 5 0.87 -6.93 16.43
C ARG A 5 0.88 -7.14 14.92
N LEU A 6 -0.01 -6.45 14.21
CA LEU A 6 -0.20 -6.64 12.76
C LEU A 6 1.00 -6.10 11.98
N LYS A 7 1.33 -6.76 10.87
CA LYS A 7 2.35 -6.36 9.92
C LYS A 7 1.70 -5.74 8.68
N TYR A 8 2.01 -4.48 8.42
CA TYR A 8 1.48 -3.72 7.32
C TYR A 8 2.55 -3.49 6.26
N LEU A 9 2.19 -3.74 5.00
CA LEU A 9 3.03 -3.42 3.86
C LEU A 9 2.42 -2.29 3.04
N PHE A 10 3.20 -1.26 2.77
CA PHE A 10 2.86 -0.20 1.84
C PHE A 10 3.51 -0.47 0.49
N PHE A 11 2.69 -0.76 -0.53
CA PHE A 11 3.14 -1.04 -1.88
C PHE A 11 2.75 0.07 -2.85
N PHE A 12 3.71 0.62 -3.59
CA PHE A 12 3.43 1.63 -4.61
C PHE A 12 4.42 1.54 -5.79
N THR A 13 4.00 1.99 -6.97
CA THR A 13 4.78 1.86 -8.22
C THR A 13 5.41 3.16 -8.70
N LYS A 14 4.97 4.31 -8.19
CA LYS A 14 5.42 5.64 -8.61
C LYS A 14 5.69 6.55 -7.41
N PRO A 15 6.70 7.46 -7.46
CA PRO A 15 7.11 8.30 -6.34
C PRO A 15 5.96 9.11 -5.72
N TYR A 16 5.13 9.72 -6.58
CA TYR A 16 4.06 10.62 -6.13
C TYR A 16 2.97 9.91 -5.32
N LEU A 17 2.92 8.58 -5.35
CA LEU A 17 1.95 7.79 -4.59
C LEU A 17 2.35 7.66 -3.12
N LEU A 18 3.61 7.93 -2.78
CA LEU A 18 4.13 7.84 -1.42
C LEU A 18 3.32 8.71 -0.45
N SER A 19 3.06 9.96 -0.82
CA SER A 19 2.35 10.93 0.03
C SER A 19 0.92 10.51 0.39
N SER A 20 0.28 9.67 -0.43
CA SER A 20 -1.05 9.13 -0.12
C SER A 20 -1.03 8.02 0.95
N LEU A 21 0.13 7.40 1.19
CA LEU A 21 0.31 6.30 2.13
C LEU A 21 0.96 6.77 3.45
N GLU A 22 1.78 7.80 3.41
CA GLU A 22 2.47 8.37 4.59
C GLU A 22 1.53 8.64 5.80
N PRO A 23 0.33 9.21 5.64
CA PRO A 23 -0.56 9.44 6.79
C PRO A 23 -0.97 8.14 7.50
N ILE A 24 -1.11 7.04 6.76
CA ILE A 24 -1.49 5.74 7.31
C ILE A 24 -0.31 5.14 8.10
N ASP A 25 0.89 5.21 7.54
CA ASP A 25 2.12 4.77 8.23
C ASP A 25 2.36 5.55 9.53
N GLN A 26 2.19 6.88 9.48
CA GLN A 26 2.28 7.75 10.65
C GLN A 26 1.25 7.37 11.72
N PHE A 27 0.01 7.07 11.34
CA PHE A 27 -1.01 6.63 12.27
C PHE A 27 -0.65 5.28 12.93
N ILE A 28 -0.23 4.28 12.15
CA ILE A 28 0.15 2.97 12.68
C ILE A 28 1.34 3.08 13.63
N SER A 29 2.35 3.86 13.25
CA SER A 29 3.55 4.09 14.04
C SER A 29 3.24 4.83 15.35
N SER A 30 2.46 5.92 15.30
CA SER A 30 2.11 6.72 16.49
C SER A 30 1.15 6.01 17.44
N SER A 31 0.21 5.22 16.92
CA SER A 31 -0.71 4.40 17.72
C SER A 31 -0.08 3.11 18.25
N ASN A 32 1.14 2.78 17.81
CA ASN A 32 1.82 1.53 18.10
C ASN A 32 0.99 0.27 17.76
N SER A 33 0.09 0.39 16.77
CA SER A 33 -0.89 -0.65 16.41
C SER A 33 -0.33 -1.75 15.50
N GLY A 34 0.93 -1.63 15.07
CA GLY A 34 1.58 -2.61 14.22
C GLY A 34 3.02 -2.27 13.86
N GLU A 35 3.56 -3.11 12.99
CA GLU A 35 4.83 -2.90 12.30
C GLU A 35 4.56 -2.52 10.85
N THR A 36 5.37 -1.64 10.30
CA THR A 36 5.23 -1.18 8.91
C THR A 36 6.48 -1.49 8.10
N ALA A 37 6.28 -1.78 6.83
CA ALA A 37 7.32 -1.90 5.83
C ALA A 37 6.84 -1.33 4.49
N TRP A 38 7.79 -0.94 3.66
CA TRP A 38 7.56 -0.36 2.34
C TRP A 38 8.10 -1.30 1.26
N PHE A 39 7.44 -1.35 0.11
CA PHE A 39 7.94 -2.03 -1.08
C PHE A 39 7.58 -1.19 -2.32
N THR A 40 8.54 -1.00 -3.22
CA THR A 40 8.29 -0.25 -4.45
C THR A 40 9.05 -0.84 -5.64
N ILE A 41 8.40 -0.81 -6.80
CA ILE A 41 9.01 -1.17 -8.10
C ILE A 41 9.38 0.11 -8.87
N SER A 42 9.34 1.27 -8.21
CA SER A 42 9.64 2.53 -8.87
C SER A 42 11.09 2.57 -9.37
N THR A 43 11.27 3.02 -10.61
CA THR A 43 12.58 3.22 -11.23
C THR A 43 13.26 4.52 -10.75
N ALA A 44 12.56 5.36 -10.00
CA ALA A 44 13.12 6.59 -9.45
C ALA A 44 14.08 6.25 -8.32
N LYS A 45 15.38 6.49 -8.56
CA LYS A 45 16.49 6.08 -7.68
C LYS A 45 16.46 6.68 -6.26
N ASN A 46 15.61 7.66 -5.98
CA ASN A 46 15.66 8.48 -4.76
C ASN A 46 14.37 8.51 -3.93
N ILE A 47 13.47 7.54 -4.08
CA ILE A 47 12.35 7.43 -3.14
C ILE A 47 12.83 6.70 -1.89
N ILE A 48 12.93 7.44 -0.79
CA ILE A 48 13.32 6.89 0.50
C ILE A 48 12.12 7.08 1.44
N PRO A 49 11.21 6.10 1.53
CA PRO A 49 10.18 6.16 2.56
C PRO A 49 10.84 6.12 3.93
N ASN A 50 10.23 6.79 4.91
CA ASN A 50 10.67 6.69 6.30
C ASN A 50 10.32 5.29 6.81
N GLY A 51 11.32 4.52 7.27
CA GLY A 51 11.12 3.20 7.85
C GLY A 51 11.72 2.05 7.04
N LYS A 52 11.24 0.83 7.29
CA LYS A 52 11.79 -0.40 6.71
C LYS A 52 11.42 -0.51 5.23
N LEU A 53 12.40 -0.43 4.34
CA LEU A 53 12.22 -0.65 2.90
C LEU A 53 12.66 -2.07 2.51
N LEU A 54 11.73 -2.85 1.97
CA LEU A 54 12.00 -4.15 1.36
C LEU A 54 12.40 -3.95 -0.10
N LYS A 55 13.44 -4.65 -0.54
CA LYS A 55 14.05 -4.49 -1.87
C LYS A 55 13.68 -5.58 -2.84
N THR A 56 13.25 -6.74 -2.36
CA THR A 56 12.92 -7.89 -3.21
C THR A 56 11.58 -8.52 -2.82
N THR A 57 11.00 -9.28 -3.75
CA THR A 57 9.78 -10.05 -3.49
C THR A 57 10.01 -11.11 -2.42
N GLU A 58 11.20 -11.69 -2.35
CA GLU A 58 11.58 -12.67 -1.32
C GLU A 58 11.58 -12.03 0.07
N GLU A 59 12.08 -10.80 0.20
CA GLU A 59 12.01 -10.04 1.47
C GLU A 59 10.55 -9.74 1.86
N LEU A 60 9.69 -9.41 0.89
CA LEU A 60 8.24 -9.21 1.10
C LEU A 60 7.57 -10.50 1.60
N ILE A 61 7.83 -11.63 0.93
CA ILE A 61 7.27 -12.93 1.31
C ILE A 61 7.76 -13.31 2.71
N THR A 62 9.05 -13.10 3.00
CA THR A 62 9.65 -13.39 4.31
C THR A 62 9.08 -12.47 5.40
N TYR A 63 8.80 -11.22 5.09
CA TYR A 63 8.16 -10.29 6.02
C TYR A 63 6.77 -10.79 6.42
N ASN A 64 6.06 -11.44 5.49
CA ASN A 64 4.74 -12.05 5.64
C ASN A 64 3.71 -11.05 6.21
N PRO A 65 3.37 -9.99 5.44
CA PRO A 65 2.40 -8.99 5.87
C PRO A 65 0.99 -9.57 6.07
N ASP A 66 0.28 -9.04 7.06
CA ASP A 66 -1.14 -9.31 7.29
C ASP A 66 -2.02 -8.48 6.35
N VAL A 67 -1.57 -7.25 6.03
CA VAL A 67 -2.29 -6.29 5.19
C VAL A 67 -1.31 -5.60 4.23
N ILE A 68 -1.73 -5.44 2.98
CA ILE A 68 -1.02 -4.69 1.95
C ILE A 68 -1.88 -3.49 1.54
N PHE A 69 -1.44 -2.28 1.88
CA PHE A 69 -2.01 -1.04 1.38
C PHE A 69 -1.36 -0.65 0.06
N THR A 70 -2.16 -0.36 -0.95
CA THR A 70 -1.63 0.08 -2.23
C THR A 70 -2.57 0.99 -3.03
N PRO A 71 -2.07 2.03 -3.69
CA PRO A 71 -2.81 2.74 -4.71
C PRO A 71 -2.62 2.14 -6.12
N ALA A 72 -1.84 1.06 -6.25
CA ALA A 72 -1.66 0.36 -7.51
C ALA A 72 -2.93 -0.36 -7.95
N ASN A 73 -3.09 -0.56 -9.26
CA ASN A 73 -4.23 -1.29 -9.81
C ASN A 73 -4.13 -2.81 -9.59
N ILE A 74 -2.92 -3.34 -9.57
CA ILE A 74 -2.65 -4.78 -9.50
C ILE A 74 -1.64 -5.04 -8.39
N VAL A 75 -1.96 -6.00 -7.53
CA VAL A 75 -1.05 -6.63 -6.57
C VAL A 75 -0.95 -8.10 -6.94
N PRO A 76 0.25 -8.70 -7.01
CA PRO A 76 0.38 -10.12 -7.31
C PRO A 76 -0.43 -10.99 -6.34
N SER A 77 -1.21 -11.92 -6.88
CA SER A 77 -2.16 -12.75 -6.11
C SER A 77 -1.48 -13.62 -5.06
N HIS A 78 -0.25 -14.07 -5.34
CA HIS A 78 0.55 -14.92 -4.47
C HIS A 78 1.22 -14.18 -3.30
N TRP A 79 1.12 -12.84 -3.23
CA TRP A 79 1.60 -12.11 -2.06
C TRP A 79 0.68 -12.39 -0.86
N PRO A 80 1.24 -12.65 0.33
CA PRO A 80 0.44 -12.89 1.53
C PRO A 80 -0.30 -11.63 1.98
N GLY A 81 -1.31 -11.81 2.84
CA GLY A 81 -2.07 -10.69 3.43
C GLY A 81 -3.27 -10.21 2.61
N LEU A 82 -4.10 -9.42 3.30
CA LEU A 82 -5.28 -8.75 2.75
C LEU A 82 -4.86 -7.56 1.89
N LYS A 83 -5.31 -7.51 0.63
CA LYS A 83 -5.00 -6.41 -0.30
C LYS A 83 -6.04 -5.30 -0.15
N VAL A 84 -5.59 -4.12 0.24
CA VAL A 84 -6.44 -2.94 0.47
C VAL A 84 -6.03 -1.83 -0.49
N LYS A 85 -6.96 -1.42 -1.35
CA LYS A 85 -6.73 -0.37 -2.34
C LYS A 85 -6.98 1.01 -1.74
N ILE A 86 -6.02 1.93 -1.90
CA ILE A 86 -6.10 3.33 -1.49
C ILE A 86 -6.36 4.20 -2.73
N PHE A 87 -7.37 5.05 -2.67
CA PHE A 87 -7.75 5.95 -3.76
C PHE A 87 -7.20 7.35 -3.55
N HIS A 88 -6.86 8.00 -4.65
CA HIS A 88 -6.33 9.38 -4.70
C HIS A 88 -7.44 10.44 -4.53
N GLY A 89 -8.61 10.04 -4.03
CA GLY A 89 -9.83 10.84 -3.96
C GLY A 89 -10.96 10.27 -4.81
N LEU A 90 -12.18 10.46 -4.34
CA LEU A 90 -13.39 10.33 -5.15
C LEU A 90 -13.64 11.71 -5.75
N GLY A 91 -13.50 11.86 -7.07
CA GLY A 91 -13.93 13.10 -7.72
C GLY A 91 -15.45 13.20 -7.64
N GLU A 92 -16.00 13.81 -6.59
CA GLU A 92 -17.45 14.06 -6.46
C GLU A 92 -18.00 14.92 -7.61
N GLU A 93 -17.12 15.59 -8.35
CA GLU A 93 -17.45 16.58 -9.36
C GLU A 93 -17.83 15.98 -10.73
N LYS A 94 -17.67 14.67 -10.96
CA LYS A 94 -17.95 14.04 -12.26
C LYS A 94 -18.70 12.72 -12.13
N LYS A 95 -20.02 12.76 -12.38
CA LYS A 95 -20.85 11.56 -12.55
C LYS A 95 -20.29 10.68 -13.68
N GLY A 96 -19.80 9.47 -13.37
CA GLY A 96 -19.70 8.38 -14.35
C GLY A 96 -18.32 7.87 -14.79
N HIS A 97 -17.29 7.83 -13.92
CA HIS A 97 -15.93 7.35 -14.31
C HIS A 97 -15.38 6.12 -13.57
N TYR A 98 -16.21 5.37 -12.82
CA TYR A 98 -15.77 4.10 -12.23
C TYR A 98 -16.35 2.90 -12.99
N ARG A 99 -15.49 1.94 -13.34
CA ARG A 99 -15.92 0.63 -13.84
C ARG A 99 -15.74 -0.39 -12.72
N LEU A 100 -16.82 -1.11 -12.41
CA LEU A 100 -16.78 -2.25 -11.49
C LEU A 100 -16.31 -3.48 -12.26
N ASN A 101 -15.00 -3.65 -12.42
CA ASN A 101 -14.38 -4.80 -13.08
C ASN A 101 -13.88 -5.86 -12.07
N GLY A 102 -14.43 -5.88 -10.86
CA GLY A 102 -13.85 -6.62 -9.72
C GLY A 102 -12.61 -5.94 -9.10
N LEU A 103 -12.18 -4.83 -9.67
CA LEU A 103 -11.22 -3.86 -9.13
C LEU A 103 -11.92 -2.51 -9.18
N PHE A 104 -11.91 -1.77 -8.06
CA PHE A 104 -12.34 -0.36 -8.09
C PHE A 104 -11.27 0.42 -8.85
N GLU A 105 -11.58 0.89 -10.06
CA GLU A 105 -10.67 1.65 -10.92
C GLU A 105 -11.30 2.97 -11.38
N TRP A 106 -10.45 4.01 -11.50
CA TRP A 106 -10.75 5.26 -12.20
C TRP A 106 -10.08 5.21 -13.57
N SER A 107 -10.86 5.41 -14.64
CA SER A 107 -10.34 5.54 -16.00
C SER A 107 -10.28 7.04 -16.35
N PHE A 108 -9.08 7.54 -16.69
CA PHE A 108 -8.94 8.80 -17.45
C PHE A 108 -9.21 8.52 -18.93
#